data_AF-A0A9W8MJS8-F1
#
_entry.id   AF-A0A9W8MJS8-F1
#
_cell.length_a   1.000
_cell.length_b   1.000
_cell.length_c   1.000
_cell.angle_alpha   90.00
_cell.angle_beta   90.00
_cell.angle_gamma   90.00
#
_symmetry.space_group_name_H-M   'P 1'
#
loop_
_entity.id
_entity.type
_entity.pdbx_description
1 polymer ?
#
loop_
_entity_poly.entity_id
_entity_poly.type
_entity_poly.pdbx_seq_one_letter_code
_entity_poly.pdbx_strand_id
1 'polypeptide(L)'
;MASHLEKVPYDILLDITILSAAASICRPPAELLSLLLTSQTLYHALNVGSNAHLYARLFQWHFDLSPLLLRSPMTLVNDATLADEYILRQRFLFRSRNSSWDVTSLRSDMWIGLRMLLENNGTNGRQLFAANFPQELIKLALIHIESNDTHSRELKYLLVWLLSLTLSKGEYLALSFYG
;
A
#
# COMPACT_ATOMS: atom_id res chain seq x y z
N MET A 1 -10.62 32.24 12.91
CA MET A 1 -11.27 32.70 11.66
C MET A 1 -11.18 31.54 10.68
N ALA A 2 -12.30 31.11 10.08
CA ALA A 2 -12.28 30.00 9.12
C ALA A 2 -11.41 30.37 7.90
N SER A 3 -10.50 29.48 7.53
CA SER A 3 -9.59 29.68 6.40
C SER A 3 -10.37 29.81 5.08
N HIS A 4 -9.77 30.40 4.04
CA HIS A 4 -10.43 30.43 2.73
C HIS A 4 -10.74 29.03 2.20
N LEU A 5 -9.89 28.05 2.52
CA LEU A 5 -10.05 26.64 2.16
C LEU A 5 -11.28 26.01 2.83
N GLU A 6 -11.60 26.38 4.07
CA GLU A 6 -12.80 25.90 4.79
C GLU A 6 -14.11 26.48 4.26
N LYS A 7 -14.05 27.57 3.47
CA LYS A 7 -15.23 28.22 2.89
C LYS A 7 -15.56 27.72 1.48
N VAL A 8 -14.67 26.90 0.90
CA VAL A 8 -14.86 26.32 -0.43
C VAL A 8 -15.94 25.24 -0.37
N PRO A 9 -16.78 25.10 -1.42
CA PRO A 9 -17.71 23.98 -1.55
C PRO A 9 -17.00 22.62 -1.37
N TYR A 10 -17.70 21.68 -0.74
CA TYR A 10 -17.15 20.37 -0.41
C TYR A 10 -16.58 19.63 -1.63
N ASP A 11 -17.29 19.65 -2.77
CA ASP A 11 -16.83 18.96 -3.98
C ASP A 11 -15.50 19.51 -4.49
N ILE A 12 -15.33 20.83 -4.44
CA ILE A 12 -14.08 21.49 -4.84
C ILE A 12 -12.97 21.15 -3.83
N LEU A 13 -13.27 21.07 -2.53
CA LEU A 13 -12.32 20.63 -1.52
C LEU A 13 -11.85 19.18 -1.78
N LEU A 14 -12.76 18.28 -2.19
CA LEU A 14 -12.40 16.91 -2.56
C LEU A 14 -11.49 16.88 -3.79
N ASP A 15 -11.83 17.61 -4.84
CA ASP A 15 -11.02 17.63 -6.05
C ASP A 15 -9.62 18.23 -5.80
N ILE A 16 -9.52 19.30 -5.00
CA ILE A 16 -8.22 19.82 -4.54
C ILE A 16 -7.43 18.73 -3.81
N THR A 17 -8.09 18.02 -2.89
CA THR A 17 -7.44 16.96 -2.10
C THR A 17 -6.96 15.82 -2.98
N ILE A 18 -7.79 15.35 -3.91
CA ILE A 18 -7.44 14.28 -4.85
C ILE A 18 -6.29 14.71 -5.77
N LEU A 19 -6.35 15.90 -6.35
CA LEU A 19 -5.30 16.40 -7.24
C LEU A 19 -3.97 16.57 -6.51
N SER A 20 -4.00 17.07 -5.27
CA SER A 20 -2.79 17.21 -4.45
C SER A 20 -2.15 15.87 -4.12
N ALA A 21 -2.95 14.87 -3.73
CA ALA A 21 -2.45 13.54 -3.39
C ALA A 21 -2.13 12.68 -4.64
N ALA A 22 -2.79 12.91 -5.78
CA ALA A 22 -2.48 12.22 -7.04
C ALA A 22 -1.10 12.64 -7.59
N ALA A 23 -0.63 13.85 -7.28
CA ALA A 23 0.72 14.28 -7.66
C ALA A 23 1.82 13.47 -6.96
N SER A 24 1.51 12.78 -5.86
CA SER A 24 2.47 12.04 -5.04
C SER A 24 2.55 10.54 -5.37
N ILE A 25 2.20 10.10 -6.58
CA ILE A 25 2.30 8.67 -6.97
C ILE A 25 3.71 8.14 -6.65
N CYS A 26 3.78 6.98 -5.97
CA CYS A 26 5.00 6.36 -5.42
C CYS A 26 5.61 7.01 -4.16
N ARG A 27 5.03 8.11 -3.66
CA ARG A 27 5.41 8.75 -2.40
C ARG A 27 4.28 8.61 -1.36
N PRO A 28 4.59 8.68 -0.06
CA PRO A 28 3.57 8.81 0.95
C PRO A 28 2.67 10.03 0.65
N PRO A 29 1.36 9.96 0.90
CA PRO A 29 0.43 11.07 0.67
C PRO A 29 0.58 12.13 1.79
N ALA A 30 1.75 12.79 1.83
CA ALA A 30 2.11 13.76 2.86
C ALA A 30 1.22 15.01 2.80
N GLU A 31 0.73 15.34 1.61
CA GLU A 31 -0.17 16.46 1.35
C GLU A 31 -1.54 16.22 2.00
N LEU A 32 -2.08 14.99 1.89
CA LEU A 32 -3.32 14.60 2.56
C LEU A 32 -3.18 14.68 4.08
N LEU A 33 -2.08 14.17 4.62
CA LEU A 33 -1.81 14.27 6.06
C LEU A 33 -1.70 15.73 6.50
N SER A 34 -0.99 16.55 5.73
CA SER A 34 -0.84 17.97 6.02
C SER A 34 -2.21 18.68 6.04
N LEU A 35 -3.07 18.41 5.06
CA LEU A 35 -4.44 18.94 5.02
C LEU A 35 -5.26 18.52 6.24
N LEU A 36 -5.21 17.24 6.62
CA LEU A 36 -5.92 16.72 7.79
C LEU A 36 -5.46 17.37 9.11
N LEU A 37 -4.19 17.79 9.19
CA LEU A 37 -3.61 18.40 10.38
C LEU A 37 -3.80 19.92 10.47
N THR A 38 -4.31 20.56 9.40
CA THR A 38 -4.47 22.03 9.38
C THR A 38 -5.64 22.53 10.22
N SER A 39 -6.76 21.80 10.25
CA SER A 39 -7.98 22.23 10.92
C SER A 39 -8.91 21.07 11.24
N GLN A 40 -9.65 21.18 12.35
CA GLN A 40 -10.61 20.16 12.78
C GLN A 40 -11.79 20.02 11.80
N THR A 41 -12.21 21.11 11.16
CA THR A 41 -13.25 21.07 10.11
C THR A 41 -12.79 20.26 8.90
N LEU A 42 -11.55 20.47 8.45
CA LEU A 42 -10.95 19.71 7.35
C LEU A 42 -10.73 18.25 7.73
N TYR A 43 -10.28 17.98 8.95
CA TYR A 43 -10.19 16.62 9.47
C TYR A 43 -11.54 15.89 9.41
N HIS A 44 -12.61 16.52 9.91
CA HIS A 44 -13.94 15.91 9.89
C HIS A 44 -14.50 15.71 8.47
N ALA A 45 -14.15 16.59 7.53
CA ALA A 45 -14.58 16.48 6.14
C ALA A 45 -13.78 15.45 5.31
N LEU A 46 -12.49 15.25 5.63
CA LEU A 46 -11.56 14.51 4.78
C LEU A 46 -11.08 13.19 5.39
N ASN A 47 -11.37 12.88 6.65
CA ASN A 47 -10.92 11.63 7.25
C ASN A 47 -11.59 10.41 6.60
N VAL A 48 -10.91 9.27 6.69
CA VAL A 48 -11.37 8.01 6.06
C VAL A 48 -12.72 7.52 6.58
N GLY A 49 -13.03 7.76 7.85
CA GLY A 49 -14.28 7.32 8.46
C GLY A 49 -15.50 8.14 8.00
N SER A 50 -15.32 9.42 7.70
CA SER A 50 -16.38 10.29 7.20
C SER A 50 -16.48 10.31 5.68
N ASN A 51 -15.41 9.91 4.97
CA ASN A 51 -15.29 10.13 3.55
C ASN A 51 -14.61 8.97 2.80
N ALA A 52 -15.19 7.77 2.89
CA ALA A 52 -14.68 6.59 2.18
C ALA A 52 -14.53 6.82 0.67
N HIS A 53 -15.42 7.60 0.05
CA HIS A 53 -15.38 7.92 -1.38
C HIS A 53 -14.07 8.58 -1.82
N LEU A 54 -13.55 9.53 -1.02
CA LEU A 54 -12.27 10.17 -1.28
C LEU A 54 -11.13 9.13 -1.38
N TYR A 55 -11.06 8.22 -0.42
CA TYR A 55 -10.00 7.21 -0.35
C TYR A 55 -10.16 6.12 -1.41
N ALA A 56 -11.40 5.79 -1.78
CA ALA A 56 -11.69 4.92 -2.92
C ALA A 56 -11.19 5.54 -4.24
N ARG A 57 -11.40 6.85 -4.45
CA ARG A 57 -10.83 7.56 -5.60
C ARG A 57 -9.30 7.55 -5.53
N LEU A 58 -8.70 7.87 -4.39
CA LEU A 58 -7.24 7.82 -4.22
C LEU A 58 -6.66 6.43 -4.50
N PHE A 59 -7.35 5.36 -4.10
CA PHE A 59 -6.98 4.00 -4.44
C PHE A 59 -6.85 3.80 -5.95
N GLN A 60 -7.89 4.19 -6.70
CA GLN A 60 -7.93 4.04 -8.16
C GLN A 60 -6.82 4.85 -8.86
N TRP A 61 -6.35 5.93 -8.26
CA TRP A 61 -5.24 6.73 -8.78
C TRP A 61 -3.86 6.18 -8.43
N HIS A 62 -3.72 5.53 -7.27
CA HIS A 62 -2.41 5.13 -6.71
C HIS A 62 -2.05 3.67 -6.93
N PHE A 63 -3.04 2.82 -7.15
CA PHE A 63 -2.89 1.38 -7.19
C PHE A 63 -3.62 0.77 -8.39
N ASP A 64 -3.03 -0.28 -8.95
CA ASP A 64 -3.70 -1.10 -9.93
C ASP A 64 -4.73 -1.98 -9.22
N LEU A 65 -5.95 -2.00 -9.78
CA LEU A 65 -7.02 -2.91 -9.37
C LEU A 65 -7.20 -3.96 -10.46
N SER A 66 -6.98 -5.24 -10.12
CA SER A 66 -7.18 -6.31 -11.09
C SER A 66 -8.68 -6.47 -11.42
N PRO A 67 -9.06 -6.53 -12.71
CA PRO A 67 -10.43 -6.86 -13.14
C PRO A 67 -10.92 -8.22 -12.61
N LEU A 68 -9.99 -9.12 -12.24
CA LEU A 68 -10.32 -10.43 -11.68
C LEU A 68 -10.92 -10.31 -10.27
N LEU A 69 -10.51 -9.31 -9.48
CA LEU A 69 -11.08 -9.05 -8.15
C LEU A 69 -12.44 -8.37 -8.25
N LEU A 70 -12.61 -7.47 -9.22
CA LEU A 70 -13.90 -6.85 -9.55
C LEU A 70 -14.95 -7.86 -10.02
N ARG A 71 -14.53 -9.02 -10.55
CA ARG A 71 -15.39 -10.09 -11.07
C ARG A 71 -15.67 -11.20 -10.07
N SER A 72 -15.15 -11.12 -8.85
CA SER A 72 -15.44 -12.10 -7.80
C SER A 72 -16.87 -11.89 -7.28
N PRO A 73 -17.81 -12.84 -7.46
CA PRO A 73 -19.18 -12.70 -6.98
C PRO A 73 -19.29 -12.67 -5.45
N MET A 74 -18.20 -12.99 -4.74
CA MET A 74 -18.12 -12.96 -3.27
C MET A 74 -17.69 -11.61 -2.71
N THR A 75 -17.22 -10.66 -3.53
CA THR A 75 -16.64 -9.40 -3.06
C THR A 75 -17.42 -8.21 -3.62
N LEU A 76 -18.28 -7.63 -2.78
CA LEU A 76 -18.96 -6.37 -3.10
C LEU A 76 -17.93 -5.23 -3.03
N VAL A 77 -17.34 -4.89 -4.17
CA VAL A 77 -16.42 -3.75 -4.27
C VAL A 77 -17.24 -2.46 -4.14
N ASN A 78 -17.10 -1.80 -3.00
CA ASN A 78 -17.70 -0.49 -2.71
C ASN A 78 -16.63 0.48 -2.18
N ASP A 79 -17.00 1.75 -2.04
CA ASP A 79 -16.06 2.80 -1.62
C ASP A 79 -15.42 2.51 -0.25
N ALA A 80 -16.16 1.90 0.68
CA ALA A 80 -15.61 1.52 1.98
C ALA A 80 -14.51 0.46 1.84
N THR A 81 -14.75 -0.59 1.06
CA THR A 81 -13.74 -1.64 0.83
C THR A 81 -12.48 -1.12 0.13
N LEU A 82 -12.63 -0.20 -0.84
CA LEU A 82 -11.50 0.41 -1.52
C LEU A 82 -10.73 1.38 -0.62
N ALA A 83 -11.44 2.12 0.23
CA ALA A 83 -10.83 2.97 1.24
C ALA A 83 -9.99 2.16 2.23
N ASP A 84 -10.52 1.03 2.72
CA ASP A 84 -9.79 0.14 3.63
C ASP A 84 -8.54 -0.44 2.96
N GLU A 85 -8.66 -0.94 1.72
CA GLU A 85 -7.52 -1.44 0.95
C GLU A 85 -6.47 -0.35 0.70
N TYR A 86 -6.88 0.89 0.43
CA TYR A 86 -5.95 2.01 0.31
C TYR A 86 -5.14 2.22 1.59
N ILE A 87 -5.79 2.26 2.74
CA ILE A 87 -5.11 2.43 4.03
C ILE A 87 -4.16 1.26 4.31
N LEU A 88 -4.58 0.03 4.04
CA LEU A 88 -3.76 -1.16 4.23
C LEU A 88 -2.49 -1.11 3.36
N ARG A 89 -2.63 -0.81 2.07
CA ARG A 89 -1.47 -0.71 1.15
C ARG A 89 -0.55 0.44 1.52
N GLN A 90 -1.08 1.59 1.87
CA GLN A 90 -0.25 2.73 2.31
C GLN A 90 0.53 2.41 3.60
N ARG A 91 -0.09 1.72 4.57
CA ARG A 91 0.60 1.27 5.80
C ARG A 91 1.70 0.27 5.49
N PHE A 92 1.42 -0.72 4.65
CA PHE A 92 2.41 -1.70 4.20
C PHE A 92 3.61 -1.01 3.52
N LEU A 93 3.36 -0.11 2.56
CA LEU A 93 4.43 0.62 1.89
C LEU A 93 5.20 1.55 2.84
N PHE A 94 4.53 2.15 3.82
CA PHE A 94 5.19 2.94 4.86
C PHE A 94 6.16 2.08 5.69
N ARG A 95 5.74 0.88 6.09
CA ARG A 95 6.61 -0.03 6.85
C ARG A 95 7.79 -0.51 6.05
N SER A 96 7.56 -0.82 4.78
CA SER A 96 8.63 -1.17 3.84
C SER A 96 9.66 -0.06 3.70
N ARG A 97 9.22 1.19 3.50
CA ARG A 97 10.12 2.36 3.37
C ARG A 97 11.00 2.56 4.60
N ASN A 98 10.46 2.28 5.79
CA ASN A 98 11.13 2.53 7.06
C ASN A 98 11.75 1.26 7.68
N SER A 99 11.73 0.11 6.98
CA SER A 99 12.14 -1.20 7.50
C SER A 99 11.50 -1.54 8.86
N SER A 100 10.28 -1.05 9.12
CA SER A 100 9.61 -1.12 10.42
C SER A 100 8.58 -2.25 10.44
N TRP A 101 9.07 -3.49 10.43
CA TRP A 101 8.25 -4.69 10.41
C TRP A 101 7.89 -5.13 11.83
N ASP A 102 6.61 -5.37 12.07
CA ASP A 102 6.11 -5.89 13.35
C ASP A 102 5.68 -7.35 13.18
N VAL A 103 6.09 -8.21 14.11
CA VAL A 103 5.85 -9.67 14.08
C VAL A 103 4.35 -9.97 13.97
N THR A 104 3.49 -9.20 14.65
CA THR A 104 2.05 -9.49 14.67
C THR A 104 1.35 -9.22 13.33
N SER A 105 1.93 -8.33 12.53
CA SER A 105 1.32 -7.81 11.30
C SER A 105 2.13 -8.13 10.04
N LEU A 106 3.33 -8.70 10.19
CA LEU A 106 4.19 -9.12 9.10
C LEU A 106 3.49 -10.08 8.13
N ARG A 107 2.73 -11.05 8.66
CA ARG A 107 1.98 -12.00 7.82
C ARG A 107 0.94 -11.30 6.94
N SER A 108 0.14 -10.40 7.52
CA SER A 108 -0.84 -9.63 6.75
C SER A 108 -0.17 -8.72 5.73
N ASP A 109 0.97 -8.11 6.09
CA ASP A 109 1.76 -7.26 5.21
C ASP A 109 2.30 -8.05 3.99
N MET A 110 2.79 -9.27 4.19
CA MET A 110 3.23 -10.13 3.08
C MET A 110 2.07 -10.52 2.14
N TRP A 111 0.88 -10.75 2.67
CA TRP A 111 -0.31 -10.96 1.85
C TRP A 111 -0.67 -9.72 1.03
N ILE A 112 -0.54 -8.52 1.59
CA ILE A 112 -0.74 -7.26 0.86
C ILE A 112 0.29 -7.12 -0.27
N GLY A 113 1.57 -7.38 0.03
CA GLY A 113 2.64 -7.38 -0.98
C GLY A 113 2.37 -8.37 -2.12
N LEU A 114 1.90 -9.58 -1.79
CA LEU A 114 1.56 -10.60 -2.78
C LEU A 114 0.39 -10.15 -3.66
N ARG A 115 -0.67 -9.59 -3.06
CA ARG A 115 -1.79 -9.02 -3.83
C ARG A 115 -1.33 -7.92 -4.77
N MET A 116 -0.53 -6.98 -4.29
CA MET A 116 0.00 -5.89 -5.12
C MET A 116 0.82 -6.40 -6.30
N LEU A 117 1.60 -7.47 -6.14
CA LEU A 117 2.36 -8.10 -7.23
C LEU A 117 1.45 -8.79 -8.25
N LEU A 118 0.46 -9.55 -7.78
CA LEU A 118 -0.48 -10.28 -8.65
C LEU A 118 -1.41 -9.34 -9.42
N GLU A 119 -1.77 -8.20 -8.84
CA GLU A 119 -2.62 -7.18 -9.45
C GLU A 119 -1.82 -6.18 -10.30
N ASN A 120 -0.50 -6.30 -10.35
CA ASN A 120 0.36 -5.31 -10.96
C ASN A 120 0.10 -5.18 -12.47
N ASN A 121 -0.29 -3.98 -12.89
CA ASN A 121 -0.39 -3.55 -14.28
C ASN A 121 0.57 -2.39 -14.59
N GLY A 122 1.54 -2.15 -13.70
CA GLY A 122 2.60 -1.16 -13.84
C GLY A 122 2.74 -0.24 -12.61
N THR A 123 1.63 0.16 -12.00
CA THR A 123 1.63 1.13 -10.89
C THR A 123 2.03 0.46 -9.58
N ASN A 124 1.48 -0.71 -9.27
CA ASN A 124 1.79 -1.44 -8.03
C ASN A 124 3.29 -1.80 -7.96
N GLY A 125 3.87 -2.27 -9.06
CA GLY A 125 5.30 -2.58 -9.14
C GLY A 125 6.18 -1.35 -8.87
N ARG A 126 5.81 -0.19 -9.42
CA ARG A 126 6.51 1.08 -9.15
C ARG A 126 6.37 1.50 -7.68
N GLN A 127 5.19 1.34 -7.08
CA GLN A 127 4.98 1.61 -5.65
C GLN A 127 5.84 0.71 -4.76
N LEU A 128 5.89 -0.59 -5.06
CA LEU A 128 6.71 -1.56 -4.32
C LEU A 128 8.20 -1.24 -4.42
N PHE A 129 8.68 -0.95 -5.63
CA PHE A 129 10.08 -0.57 -5.85
C PHE A 129 10.43 0.74 -5.14
N ALA A 130 9.60 1.78 -5.27
CA ALA A 130 9.79 3.06 -4.58
C ALA A 130 9.69 2.95 -3.05
N ALA A 131 9.11 1.87 -2.54
CA ALA A 131 9.05 1.55 -1.12
C ALA A 131 10.20 0.66 -0.62
N ASN A 132 11.21 0.38 -1.45
CA ASN A 132 12.32 -0.55 -1.15
C ASN A 132 11.86 -1.97 -0.79
N PHE A 133 10.67 -2.37 -1.22
CA PHE A 133 10.11 -3.66 -0.83
C PHE A 133 10.94 -4.86 -1.29
N PRO A 134 11.50 -4.91 -2.52
CA PRO A 134 12.34 -6.04 -2.94
C PRO A 134 13.55 -6.27 -2.04
N GLN A 135 14.22 -5.19 -1.62
CA GLN A 135 15.38 -5.26 -0.72
C GLN A 135 14.98 -5.70 0.69
N GLU A 136 13.86 -5.19 1.19
CA GLU A 136 13.33 -5.61 2.50
C GLU A 136 12.88 -7.06 2.50
N LEU A 137 12.29 -7.54 1.40
CA LEU A 137 11.85 -8.91 1.25
C LEU A 137 13.03 -9.90 1.37
N ILE A 138 14.18 -9.59 0.78
CA ILE A 138 15.39 -10.42 0.90
C ILE A 138 15.84 -10.49 2.37
N LYS A 139 15.89 -9.35 3.07
CA LYS A 139 16.27 -9.31 4.49
C LYS A 139 15.31 -10.15 5.35
N LEU A 140 14.01 -9.98 5.15
CA LEU A 140 12.98 -10.74 5.86
C LEU A 140 13.07 -12.24 5.57
N ALA A 141 13.34 -12.61 4.32
CA ALA A 141 13.53 -14.00 3.93
C ALA A 141 14.73 -14.63 4.65
N LEU A 142 15.88 -13.95 4.69
CA LEU A 142 17.06 -14.43 5.42
C LEU A 142 16.75 -14.65 6.91
N ILE A 143 16.09 -13.69 7.56
CA ILE A 143 15.74 -13.79 8.99
C ILE A 143 14.77 -14.94 9.26
N HIS A 144 13.71 -15.06 8.44
CA HIS A 144 12.59 -15.95 8.76
C HIS A 144 12.73 -17.36 8.18
N ILE A 145 13.37 -17.54 7.01
CA ILE A 145 13.54 -18.87 6.40
C ILE A 145 14.54 -19.72 7.20
N GLU A 146 15.63 -19.12 7.68
CA GLU A 146 16.65 -19.83 8.47
C GLU A 146 16.18 -20.17 9.89
N SER A 147 15.14 -19.49 10.40
CA SER A 147 14.64 -19.74 11.75
C SER A 147 13.96 -21.12 11.84
N ASN A 148 14.25 -21.90 12.89
CA ASN A 148 13.62 -23.22 13.12
C ASN A 148 12.18 -23.15 13.65
N ASP A 149 11.58 -21.96 13.70
CA ASP A 149 10.22 -21.78 14.19
C ASP A 149 9.21 -22.45 13.24
N THR A 150 8.43 -23.39 13.78
CA THR A 150 7.42 -24.16 13.04
C THR A 150 6.07 -23.43 12.99
N HIS A 151 5.83 -22.44 13.85
CA HIS A 151 4.57 -21.70 13.89
C HIS A 151 4.44 -20.67 12.76
N SER A 152 5.54 -20.37 12.06
CA SER A 152 5.61 -19.40 10.96
C SER A 152 5.69 -20.04 9.57
N ARG A 153 5.22 -21.29 9.40
CA ARG A 153 5.30 -22.04 8.13
C ARG A 153 4.59 -21.33 6.95
N GLU A 154 3.40 -20.76 7.18
CA GLU A 154 2.67 -20.00 6.16
C GLU A 154 3.47 -18.77 5.71
N LEU A 155 4.04 -18.01 6.66
CA LEU A 155 4.88 -16.85 6.37
C LEU A 155 6.10 -17.24 5.52
N LYS A 156 6.77 -18.35 5.84
CA LYS A 156 7.90 -18.86 5.04
C LYS A 156 7.49 -19.15 3.61
N TYR A 157 6.35 -19.80 3.39
CA TYR A 157 5.85 -20.04 2.03
C TYR A 157 5.51 -18.75 1.29
N LEU A 158 4.89 -17.78 1.97
CA LEU A 158 4.62 -16.47 1.39
C LEU A 158 5.91 -15.75 0.97
N LEU A 159 6.95 -15.76 1.81
CA LEU A 159 8.24 -15.15 1.49
C LEU A 159 8.89 -15.81 0.27
N VAL A 160 8.86 -17.15 0.19
CA VAL A 160 9.37 -17.89 -0.98
C VAL A 160 8.58 -17.53 -2.24
N TRP A 161 7.26 -17.47 -2.17
CA TRP A 161 6.41 -17.06 -3.29
C TRP A 161 6.71 -15.64 -3.73
N LEU A 162 6.78 -14.70 -2.80
CA LEU A 162 7.12 -13.31 -3.07
C LEU A 162 8.50 -13.19 -3.74
N LEU A 163 9.52 -13.91 -3.25
CA LEU A 163 10.85 -13.93 -3.88
C LEU A 163 10.76 -14.49 -5.31
N SER A 164 10.02 -15.58 -5.51
CA SER A 164 9.84 -16.20 -6.83
C SER A 164 9.15 -15.30 -7.86
N LEU A 165 8.31 -14.38 -7.40
CA LEU A 165 7.55 -13.46 -8.25
C LEU A 165 8.25 -12.12 -8.44
N THR A 166 9.20 -11.77 -7.57
CA THR A 166 9.91 -10.48 -7.62
C THR A 166 11.28 -10.58 -8.28
N LEU A 167 11.96 -11.72 -8.16
CA LEU A 167 13.29 -11.91 -8.73
C LEU A 167 13.18 -12.32 -10.20
N SER A 168 13.79 -11.52 -11.08
CA SER A 168 14.03 -11.93 -12.46
C SER A 168 15.15 -12.96 -12.52
N LYS A 169 15.20 -13.78 -13.57
CA LYS A 169 16.23 -14.83 -13.76
C LYS A 169 17.68 -14.32 -13.66
N GLY A 170 17.92 -13.03 -13.90
CA GLY A 170 19.25 -12.40 -13.79
C GLY A 170 19.68 -12.10 -12.35
N GLU A 171 18.75 -11.83 -11.45
CA GLU A 171 19.04 -11.51 -10.04
C GLU A 171 19.33 -12.78 -9.21
N TYR A 172 18.71 -13.91 -9.58
CA TYR A 172 19.04 -15.23 -9.03
C TYR A 172 20.50 -15.63 -9.28
N LEU A 173 21.02 -15.34 -10.48
CA LEU A 173 22.40 -15.66 -10.82
C LEU A 173 23.37 -14.78 -10.03
N ALA A 174 23.06 -13.50 -9.82
CA ALA A 174 23.89 -12.60 -9.02
C ALA A 174 24.01 -13.03 -7.54
N LEU A 175 22.94 -13.56 -6.94
CA LEU A 175 22.96 -14.08 -5.57
C LEU A 175 23.79 -15.37 -5.42
N SER A 176 23.91 -16.19 -6.47
CA SER A 176 24.72 -17.42 -6.45
C SER A 176 26.24 -17.21 -6.54
N PHE A 177 26.71 -15.99 -6.82
CA PHE A 177 28.15 -15.68 -6.89
C PHE A 177 28.70 -15.04 -5.59
N TYR A 178 27.86 -14.80 -4.59
CA TYR A 178 28.25 -14.20 -3.29
C TYR A 178 28.13 -15.17 -2.09
N GLY A 179 27.86 -16.46 -2.34
CA GLY A 179 27.94 -17.54 -1.34
C GLY A 179 29.17 -18.40 -1.58
#